data_AF-A0A6G0Z3B8-F1
#
_entry.id   AF-A0A6G0Z3B8-F1
#
_cell.length_a   1.000
_cell.length_b   1.000
_cell.length_c   1.000
_cell.angle_alpha   90.00
_cell.angle_beta   90.00
_cell.angle_gamma   90.00
#
_symmetry.space_group_name_H-M   'P 1'
#
loop_
_entity.id
_entity.type
_entity.pdbx_description
1 polymer ?
#
loop_
_entity_poly.entity_id
_entity_poly.type
_entity_poly.pdbx_seq_one_letter_code
_entity_poly.pdbx_strand_id
1 'polypeptide(L)' 'MFRCGRWERDCRALEVELEESIDPDNILAIMLKRNTNWDAIKGFIKKVQPRREEDERLRQRGNH' A
#
# COMPACT_ATOMS: atom_id res chain seq x y z
N MET A 1 4.49 8.96 0.84
CA MET A 1 3.85 7.76 0.26
C MET A 1 2.45 7.65 0.89
N PHE A 2 1.41 7.33 0.11
CA PHE A 2 0.03 6.95 0.53
C PHE A 2 -1.04 8.00 0.93
N ARG A 3 -0.83 9.32 0.91
CA ARG A 3 -1.97 10.28 0.99
C ARG A 3 -2.66 10.54 -0.35
N CYS A 4 -2.98 9.47 -1.08
CA CYS A 4 -3.92 9.55 -2.19
C CYS A 4 -5.22 8.96 -1.67
N GLY A 5 -6.30 9.74 -1.59
CA GLY A 5 -7.60 9.28 -1.06
C GLY A 5 -8.14 8.02 -1.75
N ARG A 6 -7.58 7.66 -2.92
CA ARG A 6 -7.86 6.43 -3.65
C ARG A 6 -7.38 5.15 -2.95
N TRP A 7 -6.29 5.20 -2.18
CA TRP A 7 -5.71 4.02 -1.49
C TRP A 7 -5.98 4.01 0.02
N GLU A 8 -6.57 5.08 0.55
CA GLU A 8 -6.82 5.26 1.98
C GLU A 8 -7.62 4.11 2.59
N ARG A 9 -8.60 3.57 1.85
CA ARG A 9 -9.40 2.42 2.31
C ARG A 9 -8.58 1.13 2.41
N ASP A 10 -7.70 0.87 1.44
CA ASP A 10 -6.84 -0.31 1.44
C ASP A 10 -5.75 -0.18 2.52
N CYS A 11 -5.20 1.02 2.72
CA CYS A 11 -4.25 1.32 3.80
C CYS A 11 -4.90 1.11 5.17
N ARG A 12 -6.10 1.65 5.38
CA ARG A 12 -6.80 1.52 6.66
C ARG A 12 -7.20 0.07 6.97
N ALA A 13 -7.53 -0.72 5.94
CA ALA A 13 -7.77 -2.15 6.10
C ALA A 13 -6.49 -2.89 6.56
N LEU A 14 -5.34 -2.53 5.99
CA LEU A 14 -4.05 -3.10 6.39
C LEU A 14 -3.66 -2.68 7.81
N GLU A 15 -3.87 -1.42 8.20
CA GLU A 15 -3.62 -0.96 9.58
C GLU A 15 -4.49 -1.70 10.60
N VAL A 16 -5.74 -1.99 10.25
CA VAL A 16 -6.64 -2.81 11.09
C VAL A 16 -6.15 -4.26 11.17
N GLU A 17 -5.70 -4.84 10.06
CA GLU A 17 -5.15 -6.21 10.01
C GLU A 17 -3.85 -6.35 10.80
N LEU A 18 -3.01 -5.31 10.80
CA LEU A 18 -1.72 -5.30 11.50
C LEU A 18 -1.81 -4.76 12.94
N GLU A 19 -2.97 -4.24 13.34
CA GLU A 19 -3.20 -3.55 14.62
C GLU A 19 -2.20 -2.40 14.89
N GLU A 20 -1.60 -1.85 13.84
CA GLU A 20 -0.57 -0.83 13.89
C GLU A 20 -0.78 0.20 12.77
N SER A 21 -0.52 1.48 13.05
CA SER A 21 -0.54 2.51 12.02
C SER A 21 0.67 2.37 11.11
N ILE A 22 0.46 2.53 9.80
CA ILE A 22 1.48 2.28 8.79
C ILE A 22 1.94 3.59 8.18
N ASP A 23 3.22 3.88 8.39
CA ASP A 23 3.94 5.00 7.83
C ASP A 23 5.16 4.49 7.05
N PRO A 24 5.69 5.29 6.10
CA PRO A 24 6.90 4.94 5.35
C PRO A 24 8.09 4.59 6.26
N ASP A 25 8.16 5.23 7.43
CA ASP A 25 9.29 5.09 8.35
C ASP A 25 9.17 3.85 9.24
N ASN A 26 7.95 3.33 9.44
CA ASN A 26 7.70 2.21 10.33
C ASN A 26 7.36 0.89 9.60
N ILE A 27 7.02 0.94 8.31
CA ILE A 27 6.54 -0.23 7.56
C ILE A 27 7.55 -1.39 7.57
N LEU A 28 8.85 -1.08 7.48
CA LEU A 28 9.91 -2.09 7.56
C LEU A 28 10.00 -2.71 8.96
N ALA A 29 9.83 -1.91 10.01
CA ALA A 29 9.82 -2.42 11.37
C ALA A 29 8.60 -3.34 11.61
N ILE A 30 7.42 -2.96 11.08
CA ILE A 30 6.18 -3.76 11.15
C ILE A 30 6.35 -5.09 10.40
N MET A 31 6.97 -5.05 9.21
CA MET A 31 7.30 -6.22 8.41
C MET A 31 8.20 -7.21 9.15
N LEU A 32 9.19 -6.71 9.90
CA LEU A 32 10.17 -7.54 10.60
C LEU A 32 9.65 -8.13 11.92
N LYS A 33 8.55 -7.60 12.49
CA LYS A 33 7.99 -8.10 13.75
C LYS A 33 7.46 -9.53 13.64
N ARG A 34 6.77 -9.87 12.55
CA ARG A 34 6.12 -11.18 12.36
C ARG A 34 6.05 -11.53 10.88
N ASN A 35 6.20 -12.83 10.56
CA ASN A 35 6.07 -13.32 9.18
C ASN A 35 4.65 -13.10 8.62
N THR A 36 3.62 -13.17 9.46
CA THR A 36 2.24 -12.83 9.07
C THR A 36 2.10 -11.38 8.61
N ASN A 37 2.81 -10.44 9.24
CA ASN A 37 2.79 -9.04 8.85
C ASN A 37 3.45 -8.84 7.48
N TRP A 38 4.53 -9.58 7.23
CA TRP A 38 5.20 -9.61 5.94
C TRP A 38 4.27 -10.06 4.81
N ASP A 39 3.49 -11.13 5.04
CA ASP A 39 2.53 -11.63 4.06
C ASP A 39 1.35 -10.68 3.83
N ALA A 40 0.81 -10.07 4.90
CA ALA A 40 -0.23 -9.05 4.79
C ALA A 40 0.23 -7.83 3.97
N ILE A 41 1.43 -7.31 4.27
CA ILE A 41 2.01 -6.16 3.56
C ILE A 41 2.30 -6.53 2.10
N LYS A 42 2.82 -7.73 1.82
CA LYS A 42 2.97 -8.23 0.44
C LYS A 42 1.63 -8.29 -0.30
N GLY A 43 0.58 -8.78 0.36
CA GLY A 43 -0.77 -8.85 -0.19
C GLY A 43 -1.32 -7.48 -0.55
N PHE A 44 -1.11 -6.49 0.33
CA PHE A 44 -1.45 -5.10 0.07
C PHE A 44 -0.69 -4.52 -1.13
N ILE A 45 0.64 -4.69 -1.19
CA ILE A 45 1.45 -4.20 -2.30
C ILE A 45 0.98 -4.80 -3.64
N LYS A 46 0.69 -6.10 -3.68
CA LYS A 46 0.14 -6.77 -4.87
C LYS A 46 -1.20 -6.19 -5.33
N LYS A 47 -2.03 -5.68 -4.42
CA LYS A 47 -3.32 -5.04 -4.76
C LYS A 47 -3.13 -3.61 -5.28
N VAL A 48 -2.19 -2.85 -4.70
CA VAL A 48 -2.00 -1.43 -5.03
C VAL A 48 -1.12 -1.24 -6.27
N GLN A 49 -0.11 -2.09 -6.48
CA GLN A 49 0.87 -1.92 -7.56
C GLN A 49 0.25 -1.91 -8.97
N PRO A 50 -0.65 -2.84 -9.35
CA PRO A 50 -1.25 -2.85 -10.70
C PRO A 50 -2.10 -1.61 -10.95
N ARG A 51 -2.80 -1.13 -9.91
CA ARG A 51 -3.66 0.05 -10.02
C ARG A 51 -2.84 1.34 -10.11
N ARG A 52 -1.67 1.39 -9.44
CA ARG A 52 -0.68 2.47 -9.63
C ARG A 52 -0.15 2.50 -11.06
N GLU A 53 0.19 1.35 -11.62
CA GLU A 53 0.68 1.24 -13.01
C GLU A 53 -0.39 1.66 -14.02
N GLU A 54 -1.65 1.30 -13.80
CA GLU A 54 -2.76 1.73 -14.64
C GLU A 54 -2.99 3.25 -14.56
N ASP A 55 -2.97 3.84 -13.37
CA ASP A 55 -3.07 5.29 -13.19
C ASP A 55 -1.90 6.03 -13.87
N GLU A 56 -0.69 5.50 -13.78
CA GLU A 56 0.49 6.04 -14.47
C GLU A 56 0.31 5.96 -16.00
N ARG A 57 -0.22 4.85 -16.51
CA ARG A 57 -0.53 4.67 -17.95
C ARG A 57 -1.59 5.67 -18.43
N LEU A 58 -2.62 5.93 -17.64
CA LEU A 58 -3.66 6.90 -17.97
C LEU A 58 -3.11 8.33 -17.96
N ARG A 59 -2.24 8.66 -17.00
CA ARG A 59 -1.54 9.96 -16.95
C ARG A 59 -0.67 10.19 -18.17
N GLN A 60 0.11 9.19 -18.57
CA GLN A 60 0.96 9.28 -19.75
C GLN A 60 0.16 9.41 -21.05
N ARG A 61 -1.01 8.76 -21.14
CA ARG A 61 -1.91 8.87 -22.30
C ARG A 61 -2.69 10.18 -22.38
N GLY A 62 -2.98 10.82 -21.26
CA GLY A 62 -3.65 12.12 -21.23
C GLY A 62 -2.74 13.32 -21.54
N ASN A 63 -1.43 13.10 -21.65
CA ASN A 63 -0.41 14.12 -21.92
C ASN A 63 0.12 14.07 -23.37
N HIS A 64 -0.54 13.32 -24.27
CA HIS A 64 -0.26 13.24 -25.70
C HIS A 64 -1.53 13.56 -26.49
#